data_AF-A0A970CLV1-F1
#
_entry.id   AF-A0A970CLV1-F1
#
_cell.length_a   1.000
_cell.length_b   1.000
_cell.length_c   1.000
_cell.angle_alpha   90.00
_cell.angle_beta   90.00
_cell.angle_gamma   90.00
#
_symmetry.space_group_name_H-M   'P 1'
#
loop_
_entity.id
_entity.type
_entity.pdbx_description
1 polymer ?
#
loop_
_entity_poly.entity_id
_entity_poly.type
_entity_poly.pdbx_seq_one_letter_code
_entity_poly.pdbx_strand_id
1 'polypeptide(L)'
;MKQKKAAQIVLWLLLVSAVLLILSYFDVLDRPFALPPDPEKLILTDQSGPVSENTLPADNQSDTSAVVNADQMTVPTTAEQIDPVEDESLQELVFTDNDPDLLTTDGSKLRVWPEKSSVPAVGSSETAVLAQATEDKPLAGAFIIVDPGHGGSDVGVSWQGEGESEVLLEKTLNLEIATKVQEELTRLGAEVRLTRSTDEKHSYFYIMAYTADLLLQRYAADIKQAGYNPEPLEPLRLLMQDVIRINSGLQDSGGRGIFGSIGTPPNLKLIYDIQGEYKDTVFISLHLEASEQAEDKGVRVRYMSKEYVHDMNNSYAVGTDALAHAPNYSGYNTARRESLATLLEDRLTTLDPRLKSNLEAVFEDDLVVLRLNNVTSVQLTCGFLSHAEDRARLTSQEGQALIARGIAEALLQYFTANP
;
A
#
# COMPACT_ATOMS: atom_id res chain seq x y z
N MET A 1 -23.04 33.32 27.06
CA MET A 1 -23.40 33.49 25.61
C MET A 1 -22.92 32.37 24.67
N LYS A 2 -22.07 31.40 25.08
CA LYS A 2 -21.51 30.37 24.16
C LYS A 2 -22.39 29.13 23.91
N GLN A 3 -23.17 28.67 24.89
CA GLN A 3 -23.99 27.43 24.74
C GLN A 3 -25.14 27.54 23.73
N LYS A 4 -25.75 28.73 23.56
CA LYS A 4 -26.84 28.92 22.59
C LYS A 4 -26.38 28.81 21.13
N LYS A 5 -25.14 29.21 20.82
CA LYS A 5 -24.57 29.08 19.47
C LYS A 5 -24.25 27.63 19.12
N ALA A 6 -23.73 26.84 20.07
CA ALA A 6 -23.48 25.43 19.87
C ALA A 6 -24.77 24.63 19.60
N ALA A 7 -25.83 24.89 20.37
CA ALA A 7 -27.13 24.27 20.15
C ALA A 7 -27.75 24.63 18.78
N GLN A 8 -27.55 25.87 18.31
CA GLN A 8 -27.98 26.28 16.97
C GLN A 8 -27.20 25.57 15.85
N ILE A 9 -25.90 25.37 16.02
CA ILE A 9 -25.07 24.64 15.04
C ILE A 9 -25.50 23.16 14.94
N VAL A 10 -25.71 22.51 16.09
CA VAL A 10 -26.18 21.10 16.12
C VAL A 10 -27.56 20.97 15.46
N LEU A 11 -28.47 21.91 15.72
CA LEU A 11 -29.79 21.91 15.08
C LEU A 11 -29.70 22.10 13.55
N TRP A 12 -28.78 22.95 13.07
CA TRP A 12 -28.51 23.12 11.64
C TRP A 12 -27.95 21.85 11.00
N LEU A 13 -26.99 21.17 11.66
CA LEU A 13 -26.43 19.91 11.16
C LEU A 13 -27.49 18.80 11.07
N LEU A 14 -28.39 18.72 12.05
CA LEU A 14 -29.51 17.76 12.03
C LEU A 14 -30.50 18.06 10.90
N LEU A 15 -30.81 19.34 10.64
CA LEU A 15 -31.67 19.75 9.52
C LEU A 15 -31.04 19.42 8.17
N VAL A 16 -29.74 19.70 7.99
CA VAL A 16 -29.02 19.36 6.76
C VAL A 16 -28.99 17.85 6.55
N SER A 17 -28.70 17.06 7.59
CA SER A 17 -28.71 15.61 7.53
C SER A 17 -30.09 15.05 7.15
N ALA A 18 -31.18 15.58 7.74
CA ALA A 18 -32.54 15.17 7.40
C ALA A 18 -32.90 15.48 5.93
N VAL A 19 -32.47 16.64 5.40
CA VAL A 19 -32.68 17.00 4.00
C VAL A 19 -31.90 16.06 3.08
N LEU A 20 -30.65 15.74 3.39
CA LEU A 20 -29.83 14.80 2.61
C LEU A 20 -30.45 13.40 2.59
N LEU A 21 -31.00 12.94 3.72
CA LEU A 21 -31.74 11.66 3.82
C LEU A 21 -33.01 11.65 2.96
N ILE A 22 -33.77 12.74 2.93
CA ILE A 22 -34.97 12.87 2.09
C ILE A 22 -34.58 12.90 0.61
N LEU A 23 -33.56 13.67 0.23
CA LEU A 23 -33.07 13.73 -1.15
C LEU A 23 -32.53 12.37 -1.62
N SER A 24 -31.88 11.63 -0.73
CA SER A 24 -31.43 10.27 -0.98
C SER A 24 -32.60 9.28 -1.13
N TYR A 25 -33.67 9.42 -0.31
CA TYR A 25 -34.86 8.57 -0.39
C TYR A 25 -35.61 8.70 -1.73
N PHE A 26 -35.57 9.88 -2.34
CA PHE A 26 -36.17 10.16 -3.65
C PHE A 26 -35.18 10.04 -4.82
N ASP A 27 -34.02 9.40 -4.60
CA ASP A 27 -32.96 9.18 -5.59
C ASP A 27 -32.47 10.48 -6.30
N VAL A 28 -32.53 11.61 -5.60
CA VAL A 28 -31.96 12.90 -6.06
C VAL A 28 -30.47 13.01 -5.75
N LEU A 29 -30.00 12.28 -4.72
CA LEU A 29 -28.59 12.12 -4.34
C LEU A 29 -28.29 10.63 -4.13
N ASP A 30 -27.07 10.20 -4.43
CA ASP A 30 -26.61 8.84 -4.15
C ASP A 30 -26.77 8.51 -2.66
N ARG A 31 -27.22 7.29 -2.35
CA ARG A 31 -27.51 6.88 -0.98
C ARG A 31 -26.22 6.81 -0.17
N PRO A 32 -26.04 7.65 0.88
CA PRO A 32 -24.92 7.47 1.77
C PRO A 32 -25.21 6.22 2.59
N PHE A 33 -24.39 5.19 2.41
CA PHE A 33 -24.48 3.89 3.08
C PHE A 33 -25.63 3.00 2.59
N ALA A 34 -25.32 2.09 1.67
CA ALA A 34 -26.12 0.87 1.53
C ALA A 34 -25.89 0.02 2.79
N LEU A 35 -26.89 -0.07 3.67
CA LEU A 35 -26.92 -1.14 4.68
C LEU A 35 -26.96 -2.49 3.95
N PRO A 36 -26.23 -3.52 4.42
CA PRO A 36 -26.30 -4.85 3.82
C PRO A 36 -27.72 -5.41 3.89
N PRO A 37 -28.13 -6.25 2.92
CA PRO A 37 -29.46 -6.84 2.92
C PRO A 37 -29.68 -7.77 4.13
N ASP A 38 -30.94 -7.84 4.56
CA ASP A 38 -31.44 -8.58 5.72
C ASP A 38 -30.91 -10.04 5.80
N PRO A 39 -30.21 -10.43 6.88
CA PRO A 39 -29.63 -11.76 7.04
C PRO A 39 -30.67 -12.90 7.08
N GLU A 40 -31.97 -12.60 7.27
CA GLU A 40 -33.02 -13.63 7.23
C GLU A 40 -33.37 -14.13 5.81
N LYS A 41 -32.79 -13.54 4.75
CA LYS A 41 -33.01 -13.99 3.36
C LYS A 41 -31.89 -14.87 2.78
N LEU A 42 -30.88 -15.23 3.57
CA LEU A 42 -29.86 -16.21 3.18
C LEU A 42 -30.28 -17.62 3.64
N ILE A 43 -31.10 -18.29 2.83
CA ILE A 43 -31.26 -19.74 2.95
C ILE A 43 -29.95 -20.39 2.51
N LEU A 44 -29.23 -20.92 3.49
CA LEU A 44 -28.09 -21.80 3.34
C LEU A 44 -28.57 -23.14 2.76
N THR A 45 -28.11 -23.50 1.56
CA THR A 45 -28.05 -24.89 1.13
C THR A 45 -26.58 -25.29 1.03
N ASP A 46 -26.07 -25.83 2.14
CA ASP A 46 -24.84 -26.63 2.16
C ASP A 46 -25.24 -28.07 2.49
N GLN A 47 -24.99 -29.00 1.57
CA GLN A 47 -24.79 -30.43 1.85
C GLN A 47 -24.09 -31.11 0.67
N SER A 48 -22.81 -31.47 0.85
CA SER A 48 -22.22 -32.74 0.36
C SER A 48 -20.84 -32.94 1.00
N GLY A 49 -20.48 -34.02 1.68
CA GLY A 49 -21.11 -35.29 2.03
C GLY A 49 -20.24 -35.94 3.15
N PRO A 50 -20.37 -37.24 3.49
CA PRO A 50 -20.39 -38.34 2.53
C PRO A 50 -21.38 -39.49 2.85
N VAL A 51 -21.47 -40.47 1.94
CA VAL A 51 -21.69 -41.94 2.13
C VAL A 51 -22.71 -42.56 1.15
N SER A 52 -22.15 -43.50 0.38
CA SER A 52 -22.64 -44.76 -0.25
C SER A 52 -24.00 -44.92 -0.94
N GLU A 53 -23.86 -45.52 -2.13
CA GLU A 53 -24.62 -46.65 -2.73
C GLU A 53 -26.14 -46.56 -2.96
N ASN A 54 -26.47 -46.82 -4.24
CA ASN A 54 -27.66 -47.51 -4.75
C ASN A 54 -29.03 -46.82 -4.57
N THR A 55 -29.56 -46.23 -5.65
CA THR A 55 -30.64 -46.81 -6.49
C THR A 55 -31.28 -45.72 -7.38
N LEU A 56 -31.39 -46.01 -8.68
CA LEU A 56 -32.38 -45.39 -9.60
C LEU A 56 -33.75 -46.07 -9.35
N PRO A 57 -34.91 -45.41 -9.55
CA PRO A 57 -35.47 -45.10 -10.90
C PRO A 57 -36.29 -43.77 -10.98
N ALA A 58 -36.31 -43.04 -12.10
CA ALA A 58 -37.19 -43.10 -13.29
C ALA A 58 -38.53 -42.33 -13.19
N ASP A 59 -38.98 -41.84 -14.36
CA ASP A 59 -40.30 -41.27 -14.71
C ASP A 59 -40.64 -39.84 -14.25
N ASN A 60 -41.43 -39.00 -14.93
CA ASN A 60 -42.01 -38.89 -16.28
C ASN A 60 -42.69 -37.48 -16.28
N GLN A 61 -42.38 -36.58 -17.22
CA GLN A 61 -43.26 -36.10 -18.30
C GLN A 61 -44.44 -35.15 -17.96
N SER A 62 -44.62 -34.21 -18.91
CA SER A 62 -45.87 -33.54 -19.34
C SER A 62 -46.45 -32.47 -18.41
N ASP A 63 -47.05 -31.35 -18.83
CA ASP A 63 -47.65 -30.93 -20.11
C ASP A 63 -47.80 -29.38 -20.07
N THR A 64 -47.49 -28.61 -21.12
CA THR A 64 -48.42 -27.90 -22.05
C THR A 64 -49.62 -27.18 -21.39
N SER A 65 -50.09 -25.98 -21.74
CA SER A 65 -50.08 -25.13 -22.95
C SER A 65 -50.79 -23.79 -22.63
N ALA A 66 -50.53 -22.71 -23.38
CA ALA A 66 -51.57 -21.86 -24.01
C ALA A 66 -50.97 -20.61 -24.69
N VAL A 67 -51.42 -20.40 -25.92
CA VAL A 67 -51.02 -19.39 -26.91
C VAL A 67 -52.00 -18.22 -26.89
N VAL A 68 -51.51 -16.98 -27.04
CA VAL A 68 -52.22 -15.92 -27.78
C VAL A 68 -51.18 -15.04 -28.48
N ASN A 69 -51.41 -14.73 -29.76
CA ASN A 69 -50.52 -14.01 -30.67
C ASN A 69 -51.31 -12.86 -31.33
N ALA A 70 -50.68 -11.69 -31.45
CA ALA A 70 -50.92 -10.52 -32.33
C ALA A 70 -50.53 -9.26 -31.51
N ASP A 71 -49.66 -8.34 -31.94
CA ASP A 71 -49.53 -7.80 -33.27
C ASP A 71 -48.09 -7.29 -33.52
N GLN A 72 -47.71 -7.27 -34.80
CA GLN A 72 -46.44 -6.79 -35.31
C GLN A 72 -46.33 -5.26 -35.24
N MET A 73 -45.21 -4.76 -34.71
CA MET A 73 -44.67 -3.47 -35.13
C MET A 73 -43.16 -3.63 -35.32
N THR A 74 -42.76 -3.65 -36.59
CA THR A 74 -41.39 -3.76 -37.04
C THR A 74 -40.65 -2.44 -36.83
N VAL A 75 -39.53 -2.49 -36.10
CA VAL A 75 -38.49 -1.45 -36.09
C VAL A 75 -37.17 -2.17 -36.40
N PRO A 76 -36.36 -1.69 -37.35
CA PRO A 76 -35.21 -2.44 -37.85
C PRO A 76 -34.10 -2.46 -36.81
N THR A 77 -33.75 -3.66 -36.33
CA THR A 77 -32.55 -3.91 -35.55
C THR A 77 -31.35 -3.92 -36.48
N THR A 78 -30.75 -2.75 -36.72
CA THR A 78 -29.32 -2.70 -37.09
C THR A 78 -28.54 -2.57 -35.80
N ALA A 79 -28.46 -3.69 -35.06
CA ALA A 79 -27.34 -3.87 -34.15
C ALA A 79 -26.14 -4.12 -35.07
N GLU A 80 -25.37 -3.07 -35.37
CA GLU A 80 -23.96 -3.30 -35.64
C GLU A 80 -23.43 -4.03 -34.40
N GLN A 81 -23.27 -5.35 -34.52
CA GLN A 81 -22.23 -6.02 -33.77
C GLN A 81 -20.95 -5.28 -34.13
N ILE A 82 -20.56 -4.35 -33.28
CA ILE A 82 -19.17 -3.97 -33.17
C ILE A 82 -18.54 -5.23 -32.60
N ASP A 83 -18.04 -6.10 -33.49
CA ASP A 83 -17.11 -7.13 -33.09
C ASP A 83 -16.05 -6.44 -32.22
N PRO A 84 -15.75 -6.95 -31.01
CA PRO A 84 -14.62 -6.43 -30.27
C PRO A 84 -13.43 -6.52 -31.22
N VAL A 85 -12.82 -5.38 -31.50
CA VAL A 85 -11.56 -5.34 -32.25
C VAL A 85 -10.62 -6.22 -31.46
N GLU A 86 -10.40 -7.44 -31.93
CA GLU A 86 -9.36 -8.33 -31.42
C GLU A 86 -8.05 -7.58 -31.62
N ASP A 87 -7.51 -7.05 -30.52
CA ASP A 87 -6.22 -6.40 -30.47
C ASP A 87 -5.19 -7.37 -31.06
N GLU A 88 -4.50 -6.96 -32.12
CA GLU A 88 -3.59 -7.80 -32.89
C GLU A 88 -2.58 -8.51 -31.97
N SER A 89 -2.74 -9.83 -31.84
CA SER A 89 -1.80 -10.82 -31.26
C SER A 89 -0.84 -10.33 -30.16
N LEU A 90 -1.35 -9.86 -29.03
CA LEU A 90 -0.51 -9.65 -27.83
C LEU A 90 0.17 -10.98 -27.44
N GLN A 91 1.45 -10.92 -27.10
CA GLN A 91 2.20 -12.06 -26.61
C GLN A 91 1.70 -12.48 -25.23
N GLU A 92 1.67 -13.77 -24.96
CA GLU A 92 1.35 -14.25 -23.62
C GLU A 92 2.42 -13.83 -22.61
N LEU A 93 2.01 -13.29 -21.47
CA LEU A 93 2.90 -13.00 -20.35
C LEU A 93 3.20 -14.30 -19.60
N VAL A 94 4.42 -14.81 -19.74
CA VAL A 94 4.86 -16.05 -19.10
C VAL A 94 5.77 -15.73 -17.91
N PHE A 95 5.44 -16.27 -16.74
CA PHE A 95 6.30 -16.22 -15.56
C PHE A 95 7.27 -17.41 -15.54
N THR A 96 8.54 -17.16 -15.26
CA THR A 96 9.59 -18.20 -15.19
C THR A 96 10.11 -18.38 -13.76
N ASP A 97 10.83 -19.46 -13.46
CA ASP A 97 11.60 -19.60 -12.20
C ASP A 97 10.79 -19.36 -10.89
N ASN A 98 9.50 -19.74 -10.88
CA ASN A 98 8.54 -19.48 -9.79
C ASN A 98 7.95 -20.75 -9.14
N ASP A 99 8.64 -21.89 -9.26
CA ASP A 99 8.25 -23.15 -8.61
C ASP A 99 9.09 -23.37 -7.34
N PRO A 100 8.49 -23.31 -6.13
CA PRO A 100 9.24 -23.44 -4.89
C PRO A 100 9.75 -24.88 -4.67
N ASP A 101 9.11 -25.89 -5.28
CA ASP A 101 9.43 -27.30 -5.06
C ASP A 101 10.74 -27.72 -5.77
N LEU A 102 11.22 -26.87 -6.69
CA LEU A 102 12.54 -27.01 -7.33
C LEU A 102 13.70 -26.52 -6.46
N LEU A 103 13.41 -25.87 -5.33
CA LEU A 103 14.42 -25.26 -4.46
C LEU A 103 14.83 -26.22 -3.34
N THR A 104 16.12 -26.19 -2.99
CA THR A 104 16.71 -27.07 -1.98
C THR A 104 17.03 -26.32 -0.69
N THR A 105 17.06 -27.04 0.42
CA THR A 105 17.57 -26.61 1.72
C THR A 105 18.04 -27.83 2.50
N ASP A 106 18.96 -27.65 3.45
CA ASP A 106 19.35 -28.68 4.42
C ASP A 106 18.36 -28.79 5.61
N GLY A 107 17.30 -27.98 5.59
CA GLY A 107 16.27 -27.92 6.63
C GLY A 107 16.61 -27.02 7.81
N SER A 108 17.84 -26.47 7.87
CA SER A 108 18.25 -25.55 8.94
C SER A 108 17.79 -24.10 8.69
N LYS A 109 17.55 -23.75 7.42
CA LYS A 109 17.06 -22.45 6.97
C LYS A 109 15.99 -22.63 5.91
N LEU A 110 15.21 -21.59 5.66
CA LEU A 110 14.26 -21.54 4.55
C LEU A 110 15.00 -21.72 3.21
N ARG A 111 14.30 -22.32 2.24
CA ARG A 111 14.69 -22.28 0.81
C ARG A 111 14.88 -20.83 0.37
N VAL A 112 15.60 -20.58 -0.72
CA VAL A 112 15.82 -19.22 -1.25
C VAL A 112 15.44 -19.15 -2.72
N TRP A 113 14.62 -18.17 -3.10
CA TRP A 113 14.28 -17.92 -4.49
C TRP A 113 15.52 -17.52 -5.31
N PRO A 114 15.59 -17.85 -6.62
CA PRO A 114 16.65 -17.35 -7.49
C PRO A 114 16.63 -15.81 -7.58
N GLU A 115 17.81 -15.18 -7.68
CA GLU A 115 17.93 -13.72 -7.85
C GLU A 115 17.41 -13.24 -9.22
N LYS A 116 17.31 -14.16 -10.19
CA LYS A 116 16.76 -13.86 -11.51
C LYS A 116 15.25 -13.60 -11.41
N SER A 117 14.82 -12.46 -11.95
CA SER A 117 13.42 -12.06 -12.04
C SER A 117 12.56 -13.09 -12.78
N SER A 118 11.37 -13.37 -12.26
CA SER A 118 10.36 -14.24 -12.88
C SER A 118 9.54 -13.54 -13.96
N VAL A 119 9.70 -12.22 -14.13
CA VAL A 119 8.86 -11.41 -15.02
C VAL A 119 9.71 -10.75 -16.11
N PRO A 120 9.15 -10.45 -17.30
CA PRO A 120 9.86 -9.67 -18.31
C PRO A 120 10.30 -8.30 -17.80
N ALA A 121 11.53 -7.92 -18.16
CA ALA A 121 12.08 -6.61 -17.84
C ALA A 121 11.51 -5.52 -18.75
N VAL A 122 10.38 -4.95 -18.34
CA VAL A 122 9.71 -3.84 -19.04
C VAL A 122 9.63 -2.55 -18.20
N GLY A 123 10.04 -2.61 -16.93
CA GLY A 123 9.97 -1.47 -16.02
C GLY A 123 10.92 -0.34 -16.41
N SER A 124 10.66 0.84 -15.87
CA SER A 124 11.51 2.02 -16.07
C SER A 124 12.90 1.82 -15.48
N SER A 125 13.91 1.76 -16.36
CA SER A 125 15.33 1.83 -15.95
C SER A 125 15.67 3.16 -15.28
N GLU A 126 16.71 3.20 -14.45
CA GLU A 126 17.22 4.44 -13.82
C GLU A 126 17.55 5.52 -14.86
N THR A 127 18.03 5.10 -16.02
CA THR A 127 18.27 5.96 -17.18
C THR A 127 17.01 6.71 -17.64
N ALA A 128 15.81 6.16 -17.43
CA ALA A 128 14.54 6.79 -17.79
C ALA A 128 14.13 7.92 -16.83
N VAL A 129 14.56 7.89 -15.56
CA VAL A 129 14.35 9.00 -14.61
C VAL A 129 15.25 10.17 -14.98
N LEU A 130 16.54 9.90 -15.17
CA LEU A 130 17.52 10.93 -15.53
C LEU A 130 17.23 11.56 -16.89
N ALA A 131 16.65 10.81 -17.84
CA ALA A 131 16.26 11.34 -19.14
C ALA A 131 15.08 12.32 -19.10
N GLN A 132 14.25 12.27 -18.05
CA GLN A 132 13.08 13.14 -17.90
C GLN A 132 13.36 14.37 -17.03
N ALA A 133 14.38 14.30 -16.18
CA ALA A 133 14.77 15.40 -15.29
C ALA A 133 15.18 16.66 -16.07
N THR A 134 14.75 17.82 -15.57
CA THR A 134 15.09 19.15 -16.09
C THR A 134 15.56 20.05 -14.94
N GLU A 135 16.13 21.21 -15.25
CA GLU A 135 16.59 22.16 -14.22
C GLU A 135 15.44 22.63 -13.30
N ASP A 136 14.23 22.82 -13.84
CA ASP A 136 13.04 23.23 -13.10
C ASP A 136 12.27 22.05 -12.47
N LYS A 137 12.39 20.85 -13.04
CA LYS A 137 11.78 19.61 -12.52
C LYS A 137 12.82 18.51 -12.38
N PRO A 138 13.69 18.59 -11.37
CA PRO A 138 14.82 17.67 -11.25
C PRO A 138 14.42 16.26 -10.77
N LEU A 139 13.19 16.06 -10.32
CA LEU A 139 12.63 14.75 -9.95
C LEU A 139 11.60 14.23 -10.97
N ALA A 140 11.52 14.81 -12.16
CA ALA A 140 10.63 14.30 -13.20
C ALA A 140 10.96 12.83 -13.54
N GLY A 141 9.93 11.99 -13.58
CA GLY A 141 10.04 10.55 -13.78
C GLY A 141 10.24 9.73 -12.50
N ALA A 142 10.48 10.35 -11.34
CA ALA A 142 10.51 9.63 -10.07
C ALA A 142 9.09 9.39 -9.53
N PHE A 143 8.85 8.20 -8.96
CA PHE A 143 7.57 7.83 -8.35
C PHE A 143 7.75 7.57 -6.84
N ILE A 144 7.18 8.43 -6.01
CA ILE A 144 7.41 8.41 -4.56
C ILE A 144 6.12 8.04 -3.84
N ILE A 145 6.17 6.99 -3.05
CA ILE A 145 5.09 6.59 -2.15
C ILE A 145 5.45 7.07 -0.76
N VAL A 146 4.63 7.93 -0.18
CA VAL A 146 4.81 8.45 1.18
C VAL A 146 3.69 7.89 2.05
N ASP A 147 4.06 7.25 3.14
CA ASP A 147 3.13 6.70 4.11
C ASP A 147 3.12 7.59 5.37
N PRO A 148 2.10 8.44 5.57
CA PRO A 148 1.94 9.12 6.85
C PRO A 148 1.54 8.10 7.91
N GLY A 149 2.46 7.73 8.81
CA GLY A 149 2.23 6.68 9.79
C GLY A 149 1.00 6.93 10.67
N HIS A 150 0.40 5.85 11.16
CA HIS A 150 -0.81 5.83 12.00
C HIS A 150 -2.05 6.41 11.31
N GLY A 151 -3.11 6.74 12.06
CA GLY A 151 -4.34 7.35 11.55
C GLY A 151 -5.61 6.75 12.16
N GLY A 152 -6.70 7.53 12.14
CA GLY A 152 -7.99 7.12 12.70
C GLY A 152 -7.87 6.79 14.19
N SER A 153 -8.20 5.55 14.57
CA SER A 153 -8.10 5.08 15.96
C SER A 153 -6.68 4.72 16.41
N ASP A 154 -5.74 4.59 15.49
CA ASP A 154 -4.32 4.47 15.81
C ASP A 154 -3.72 5.89 15.89
N VAL A 155 -3.43 6.35 17.10
CA VAL A 155 -2.96 7.72 17.34
C VAL A 155 -1.44 7.87 17.27
N GLY A 156 -0.70 6.75 17.24
CA GLY A 156 0.74 6.73 17.41
C GLY A 156 1.17 7.25 18.79
N VAL A 157 2.38 7.77 18.90
CA VAL A 157 2.83 8.46 20.10
C VAL A 157 2.03 9.75 20.33
N SER A 158 1.83 10.10 21.59
CA SER A 158 1.15 11.33 21.96
C SER A 158 1.94 12.09 23.03
N TRP A 159 1.79 13.40 23.05
CA TRP A 159 2.40 14.25 24.05
C TRP A 159 1.42 15.32 24.52
N GLN A 160 1.40 15.55 25.82
CA GLN A 160 0.61 16.61 26.44
C GLN A 160 1.48 17.37 27.44
N GLY A 161 1.59 18.68 27.26
CA GLY A 161 2.31 19.55 28.18
C GLY A 161 1.60 19.69 29.53
N GLU A 162 2.37 19.95 30.58
CA GLU A 162 1.79 20.21 31.91
C GLU A 162 0.90 21.45 31.86
N GLY A 163 -0.39 21.28 32.15
CA GLY A 163 -1.39 22.35 32.09
C GLY A 163 -1.90 22.70 30.69
N GLU A 164 -1.43 22.02 29.64
CA GLU A 164 -1.93 22.19 28.28
C GLU A 164 -3.18 21.34 28.04
N SER A 165 -4.20 21.94 27.43
CA SER A 165 -5.44 21.23 27.08
C SER A 165 -5.36 20.48 25.75
N GLU A 166 -4.37 20.80 24.93
CA GLU A 166 -4.14 20.21 23.62
C GLU A 166 -3.21 19.02 23.74
N VAL A 167 -3.52 17.94 23.02
CA VAL A 167 -2.69 16.74 22.94
C VAL A 167 -2.13 16.67 21.53
N LEU A 168 -0.80 16.66 21.42
CA LEU A 168 -0.12 16.43 20.15
C LEU A 168 -0.18 14.94 19.84
N LEU A 169 -0.61 14.60 18.63
CA LEU A 169 -0.75 13.22 18.16
C LEU A 169 0.15 13.00 16.95
N GLU A 170 0.92 11.91 16.98
CA GLU A 170 1.80 11.52 15.89
C GLU A 170 1.05 11.41 14.56
N LYS A 171 -0.12 10.75 14.55
CA LYS A 171 -0.92 10.60 13.32
C LYS A 171 -1.26 11.93 12.62
N THR A 172 -1.40 13.01 13.40
CA THR A 172 -1.77 14.33 12.89
C THR A 172 -0.56 15.00 12.28
N LEU A 173 0.55 15.03 13.03
CA LEU A 173 1.81 15.62 12.57
C LEU A 173 2.40 14.85 11.38
N ASN A 174 2.31 13.52 11.36
CA ASN A 174 2.71 12.71 10.20
C ASN A 174 1.93 13.10 8.94
N LEU A 175 0.60 13.32 9.04
CA LEU A 175 -0.22 13.73 7.89
C LEU A 175 0.16 15.13 7.40
N GLU A 176 0.39 16.07 8.32
CA GLU A 176 0.82 17.44 7.98
C GLU A 176 2.18 17.45 7.29
N ILE A 177 3.17 16.71 7.83
CA ILE A 177 4.51 16.60 7.25
C ILE A 177 4.43 15.90 5.88
N ALA A 178 3.71 14.78 5.77
CA ALA A 178 3.55 14.06 4.51
C ALA A 178 2.92 14.91 3.42
N THR A 179 1.95 15.76 3.77
CA THR A 179 1.32 16.70 2.83
C THR A 179 2.35 17.69 2.28
N LYS A 180 3.20 18.26 3.15
CA LYS A 180 4.28 19.16 2.72
C LYS A 180 5.35 18.46 1.89
N VAL A 181 5.69 17.22 2.25
CA VAL A 181 6.59 16.37 1.46
C VAL A 181 6.01 16.16 0.06
N GLN A 182 4.72 15.81 -0.03
CA GLN A 182 4.04 15.65 -1.31
C GLN A 182 4.06 16.94 -2.14
N GLU A 183 3.72 18.08 -1.53
CA GLU A 183 3.75 19.38 -2.21
C GLU A 183 5.14 19.70 -2.77
N GLU A 184 6.19 19.53 -1.97
CA GLU A 184 7.57 19.86 -2.36
C GLU A 184 8.10 18.91 -3.44
N LEU A 185 7.88 17.60 -3.30
CA LEU A 185 8.31 16.61 -4.29
C LEU A 185 7.55 16.79 -5.62
N THR A 186 6.24 17.06 -5.57
CA THR A 186 5.43 17.33 -6.77
C THR A 186 5.89 18.62 -7.46
N ARG A 187 6.25 19.65 -6.68
CA ARG A 187 6.83 20.91 -7.20
C ARG A 187 8.12 20.66 -7.98
N LEU A 188 8.93 19.68 -7.55
CA LEU A 188 10.16 19.26 -8.23
C LEU A 188 9.93 18.25 -9.37
N GLY A 189 8.67 17.90 -9.67
CA GLY A 189 8.29 17.08 -10.81
C GLY A 189 8.08 15.59 -10.52
N ALA A 190 8.26 15.15 -9.29
CA ALA A 190 7.98 13.76 -8.92
C ALA A 190 6.48 13.46 -9.00
N GLU A 191 6.15 12.22 -9.33
CA GLU A 191 4.82 11.69 -9.10
C GLU A 191 4.73 11.16 -7.67
N VAL A 192 3.78 11.66 -6.86
CA VAL A 192 3.70 11.31 -5.45
C VAL A 192 2.35 10.69 -5.10
N ARG A 193 2.37 9.58 -4.35
CA ARG A 193 1.17 8.95 -3.78
C ARG A 193 1.27 8.89 -2.26
N LEU A 194 0.22 9.34 -1.58
CA LEU A 194 0.07 9.13 -0.14
C LEU A 194 -0.74 7.85 0.11
N THR A 195 -0.37 7.06 1.11
CA THR A 195 -1.14 5.88 1.54
C THR A 195 -2.43 6.25 2.27
N ARG A 196 -2.50 7.47 2.81
CA ARG A 196 -3.72 8.15 3.25
C ARG A 196 -3.59 9.66 3.06
N SER A 197 -4.71 10.30 2.75
CA SER A 197 -4.80 11.78 2.64
C SER A 197 -5.69 12.40 3.73
N THR A 198 -6.30 11.56 4.56
CA THR A 198 -7.16 11.97 5.68
C THR A 198 -6.77 11.24 6.97
N ASP A 199 -7.44 11.56 8.07
CA ASP A 199 -7.27 10.87 9.36
C ASP A 199 -8.03 9.52 9.38
N GLU A 200 -7.57 8.59 8.55
CA GLU A 200 -8.09 7.23 8.45
C GLU A 200 -7.07 6.20 8.92
N LYS A 201 -7.56 5.08 9.46
CA LYS A 201 -6.69 3.99 9.91
C LYS A 201 -6.49 2.98 8.79
N HIS A 202 -5.22 2.69 8.49
CA HIS A 202 -4.83 1.58 7.62
C HIS A 202 -3.93 0.61 8.37
N SER A 203 -4.10 -0.69 8.16
CA SER A 203 -3.14 -1.67 8.68
C SER A 203 -1.85 -1.66 7.87
N TYR A 204 -0.75 -2.19 8.43
CA TYR A 204 0.48 -2.38 7.66
C TYR A 204 0.27 -3.23 6.40
N PHE A 205 -0.67 -4.19 6.44
CA PHE A 205 -1.00 -5.02 5.28
C PHE A 205 -1.78 -4.25 4.21
N TYR A 206 -2.65 -3.31 4.60
CA TYR A 206 -3.25 -2.38 3.65
C TYR A 206 -2.18 -1.58 2.92
N ILE A 207 -1.23 -0.98 3.65
CA ILE A 207 -0.18 -0.12 3.10
C ILE A 207 0.66 -0.89 2.06
N MET A 208 1.01 -2.14 2.38
CA MET A 208 1.78 -3.00 1.47
C MET A 208 0.96 -3.48 0.27
N ALA A 209 -0.32 -3.82 0.47
CA ALA A 209 -1.21 -4.21 -0.62
C ALA A 209 -1.50 -3.04 -1.58
N TYR A 210 -1.74 -1.85 -1.04
CA TYR A 210 -1.92 -0.62 -1.81
C TYR A 210 -0.68 -0.31 -2.64
N THR A 211 0.51 -0.38 -2.02
CA THR A 211 1.80 -0.21 -2.70
C THR A 211 1.95 -1.24 -3.83
N ALA A 212 1.69 -2.52 -3.56
CA ALA A 212 1.78 -3.57 -4.56
C ALA A 212 0.80 -3.38 -5.72
N ASP A 213 -0.46 -3.02 -5.46
CA ASP A 213 -1.45 -2.78 -6.51
C ASP A 213 -1.08 -1.58 -7.40
N LEU A 214 -0.52 -0.51 -6.84
CA LEU A 214 0.01 0.62 -7.63
C LEU A 214 1.08 0.14 -8.62
N LEU A 215 2.04 -0.68 -8.18
CA LEU A 215 3.11 -1.18 -9.05
C LEU A 215 2.62 -2.24 -10.04
N LEU A 216 1.63 -3.06 -9.67
CA LEU A 216 0.98 -4.00 -10.59
C LEU A 216 0.24 -3.26 -11.71
N GLN A 217 -0.45 -2.16 -11.39
CA GLN A 217 -1.13 -1.33 -12.39
C GLN A 217 -0.14 -0.70 -13.38
N ARG A 218 0.98 -0.18 -12.87
CA ARG A 218 2.06 0.34 -13.72
C ARG A 218 2.62 -0.76 -14.62
N TYR A 219 2.88 -1.93 -14.05
CA TYR A 219 3.45 -3.05 -14.80
C TYR A 219 2.50 -3.56 -15.88
N ALA A 220 1.20 -3.63 -15.60
CA ALA A 220 0.19 -3.96 -16.59
C ALA A 220 0.18 -2.99 -17.77
N ALA A 221 0.34 -1.69 -17.52
CA ALA A 221 0.44 -0.69 -18.59
C ALA A 221 1.72 -0.86 -19.41
N ASP A 222 2.86 -1.04 -18.75
CA ASP A 222 4.18 -1.13 -19.40
C ASP A 222 4.32 -2.43 -20.23
N ILE A 223 3.89 -3.58 -19.71
CA ILE A 223 3.91 -4.82 -20.50
C ILE A 223 2.96 -4.76 -21.69
N LYS A 224 1.80 -4.08 -21.54
CA LYS A 224 0.86 -3.91 -22.66
C LYS A 224 1.48 -3.06 -23.76
N GLN A 225 2.17 -1.99 -23.39
CA GLN A 225 2.94 -1.17 -24.34
C GLN A 225 4.08 -1.98 -24.99
N ALA A 226 4.69 -2.91 -24.26
CA ALA A 226 5.70 -3.82 -24.77
C ALA A 226 5.13 -4.99 -25.60
N GLY A 227 3.80 -5.05 -25.80
CA GLY A 227 3.15 -6.04 -26.65
C GLY A 227 2.74 -7.34 -25.96
N TYR A 228 2.65 -7.37 -24.63
CA TYR A 228 2.17 -8.52 -23.85
C TYR A 228 0.71 -8.35 -23.39
N ASN A 229 0.00 -9.47 -23.23
CA ASN A 229 -1.32 -9.50 -22.61
C ASN A 229 -1.18 -9.35 -21.07
N PRO A 230 -1.77 -8.33 -20.43
CA PRO A 230 -1.68 -8.14 -18.98
C PRO A 230 -2.62 -9.01 -18.15
N GLU A 231 -3.53 -9.76 -18.77
CA GLU A 231 -4.51 -10.62 -18.08
C GLU A 231 -3.90 -11.54 -17.00
N PRO A 232 -2.70 -12.15 -17.18
CA PRO A 232 -2.10 -12.99 -16.13
C PRO A 232 -1.75 -12.26 -14.83
N LEU A 233 -1.79 -10.92 -14.79
CA LEU A 233 -1.61 -10.12 -13.57
C LEU A 233 -2.88 -9.97 -12.74
N GLU A 234 -4.07 -10.16 -13.33
CA GLU A 234 -5.34 -9.90 -12.65
C GLU A 234 -5.53 -10.72 -11.35
N PRO A 235 -5.14 -12.01 -11.27
CA PRO A 235 -5.18 -12.73 -10.00
C PRO A 235 -4.32 -12.09 -8.91
N LEU A 236 -3.15 -11.54 -9.25
CA LEU A 236 -2.28 -10.85 -8.28
C LEU A 236 -2.94 -9.56 -7.78
N ARG A 237 -3.60 -8.82 -8.69
CA ARG A 237 -4.33 -7.60 -8.34
C ARG A 237 -5.53 -7.88 -7.45
N LEU A 238 -6.31 -8.91 -7.75
CA LEU A 238 -7.44 -9.31 -6.92
C LEU A 238 -6.99 -9.69 -5.50
N LEU A 239 -5.86 -10.38 -5.35
CA LEU A 239 -5.28 -10.69 -4.03
C LEU A 239 -4.93 -9.40 -3.26
N MET A 240 -4.41 -8.37 -3.93
CA MET A 240 -4.12 -7.08 -3.29
C MET A 240 -5.40 -6.33 -2.94
N GLN A 241 -6.37 -6.28 -3.86
CA GLN A 241 -7.65 -5.62 -3.64
C GLN A 241 -8.43 -6.24 -2.49
N ASP A 242 -8.36 -7.57 -2.30
CA ASP A 242 -8.95 -8.23 -1.14
C ASP A 242 -8.29 -7.77 0.16
N VAL A 243 -6.96 -7.71 0.22
CA VAL A 243 -6.25 -7.20 1.41
C VAL A 243 -6.62 -5.74 1.67
N ILE A 244 -6.63 -4.88 0.65
CA ILE A 244 -7.03 -3.48 0.74
C ILE A 244 -8.45 -3.36 1.32
N ARG A 245 -9.42 -4.07 0.71
CA ARG A 245 -10.83 -4.05 1.11
C ARG A 245 -11.04 -4.49 2.54
N ILE A 246 -10.35 -5.55 2.98
CA ILE A 246 -10.53 -6.11 4.33
C ILE A 246 -9.62 -5.46 5.38
N ASN A 247 -8.79 -4.47 5.04
CA ASN A 247 -7.89 -3.76 5.98
C ASN A 247 -8.08 -2.23 6.01
N SER A 248 -9.11 -1.70 5.33
CA SER A 248 -9.35 -0.25 5.16
C SER A 248 -10.00 0.41 6.39
N GLY A 249 -9.63 0.01 7.62
CA GLY A 249 -10.03 0.74 8.84
C GLY A 249 -11.30 0.29 9.56
N LEU A 250 -11.81 -0.92 9.29
CA LEU A 250 -12.89 -1.53 10.10
C LEU A 250 -12.30 -2.24 11.34
N GLN A 251 -13.08 -2.34 12.43
CA GLN A 251 -12.60 -2.91 13.70
C GLN A 251 -12.19 -4.40 13.59
N ASP A 252 -12.70 -5.11 12.58
CA ASP A 252 -12.50 -6.55 12.35
C ASP A 252 -11.56 -6.86 11.16
N SER A 253 -10.78 -5.88 10.71
CA SER A 253 -10.07 -5.89 9.42
C SER A 253 -8.75 -6.74 9.45
N GLY A 254 -8.75 -7.90 10.09
CA GLY A 254 -7.55 -8.69 10.46
C GLY A 254 -6.95 -9.58 9.36
N GLY A 255 -7.35 -9.40 8.10
CA GLY A 255 -6.94 -10.29 7.02
C GLY A 255 -5.53 -9.97 6.49
N ARG A 256 -4.52 -10.73 6.92
CA ARG A 256 -3.15 -10.61 6.40
C ARG A 256 -3.04 -10.97 4.90
N GLY A 257 -4.03 -11.67 4.35
CA GLY A 257 -4.00 -12.18 2.97
C GLY A 257 -2.71 -12.93 2.66
N ILE A 258 -2.13 -12.67 1.50
CA ILE A 258 -0.88 -13.34 1.07
C ILE A 258 0.36 -12.93 1.87
N PHE A 259 0.26 -11.87 2.68
CA PHE A 259 1.34 -11.39 3.54
C PHE A 259 1.45 -12.16 4.87
N GLY A 260 0.54 -13.11 5.12
CA GLY A 260 0.49 -13.86 6.38
C GLY A 260 1.50 -15.00 6.51
N SER A 261 2.26 -15.33 5.46
CA SER A 261 3.21 -16.45 5.44
C SER A 261 4.56 -16.11 6.05
N ILE A 262 5.25 -17.13 6.57
CA ILE A 262 6.70 -17.08 6.76
C ILE A 262 7.36 -17.30 5.38
N GLY A 263 8.29 -16.42 5.03
CA GLY A 263 8.89 -16.37 3.69
C GLY A 263 7.94 -15.78 2.64
N THR A 264 8.27 -16.01 1.38
CA THR A 264 7.63 -15.37 0.22
C THR A 264 7.00 -16.42 -0.69
N PRO A 265 5.67 -16.58 -0.71
CA PRO A 265 5.00 -17.55 -1.57
C PRO A 265 5.09 -17.16 -3.05
N PRO A 266 4.83 -18.08 -3.99
CA PRO A 266 5.03 -17.84 -5.43
C PRO A 266 4.34 -16.58 -5.97
N ASN A 267 3.10 -16.30 -5.56
CA ASN A 267 2.40 -15.09 -6.00
C ASN A 267 3.03 -13.80 -5.45
N LEU A 268 3.53 -13.84 -4.20
CA LEU A 268 4.20 -12.70 -3.59
C LEU A 268 5.60 -12.48 -4.20
N LYS A 269 6.29 -13.56 -4.61
CA LYS A 269 7.55 -13.48 -5.36
C LYS A 269 7.35 -12.71 -6.66
N LEU A 270 6.29 -13.01 -7.43
CA LEU A 270 5.99 -12.29 -8.67
C LEU A 270 5.77 -10.79 -8.42
N ILE A 271 5.02 -10.45 -7.36
CA ILE A 271 4.80 -9.04 -6.98
C ILE A 271 6.12 -8.36 -6.61
N TYR A 272 7.00 -9.03 -5.88
CA TYR A 272 8.31 -8.49 -5.51
C TYR A 272 9.26 -8.35 -6.70
N ASP A 273 9.23 -9.29 -7.64
CA ASP A 273 9.98 -9.18 -8.89
C ASP A 273 9.50 -7.98 -9.71
N ILE A 274 8.18 -7.80 -9.83
CA ILE A 274 7.58 -6.62 -10.49
C ILE A 274 8.01 -5.32 -9.79
N GLN A 275 7.91 -5.25 -8.47
CA GLN A 275 8.40 -4.09 -7.70
C GLN A 275 9.90 -3.86 -7.93
N GLY A 276 10.66 -4.93 -8.12
CA GLY A 276 12.08 -4.91 -8.46
C GLY A 276 12.38 -4.28 -9.81
N GLU A 277 11.45 -4.26 -10.77
CA GLU A 277 11.64 -3.61 -12.07
C GLU A 277 11.60 -2.08 -11.99
N TYR A 278 11.02 -1.51 -10.92
CA TYR A 278 10.80 -0.06 -10.77
C TYR A 278 11.88 0.63 -9.95
N LYS A 279 13.00 0.95 -10.62
CA LYS A 279 14.15 1.64 -10.01
C LYS A 279 13.93 3.14 -9.83
N ASP A 280 12.88 3.68 -10.42
CA ASP A 280 12.41 5.05 -10.23
C ASP A 280 11.55 5.23 -8.97
N THR A 281 11.28 4.14 -8.26
CA THR A 281 10.27 4.10 -7.20
C THR A 281 10.87 3.96 -5.81
N VAL A 282 10.42 4.81 -4.89
CA VAL A 282 10.82 4.81 -3.47
C VAL A 282 9.59 4.84 -2.56
N PHE A 283 9.66 4.12 -1.44
CA PHE A 283 8.67 4.14 -0.37
C PHE A 283 9.28 4.76 0.91
N ILE A 284 8.62 5.76 1.48
CA ILE A 284 9.02 6.40 2.74
C ILE A 284 7.84 6.37 3.72
N SER A 285 7.98 5.66 4.84
CA SER A 285 7.02 5.72 5.94
C SER A 285 7.47 6.74 6.98
N LEU A 286 6.66 7.78 7.19
CA LEU A 286 6.96 8.90 8.10
C LEU A 286 6.38 8.63 9.48
N HIS A 287 7.22 8.74 10.50
CA HIS A 287 6.88 8.51 11.89
C HIS A 287 7.49 9.56 12.81
N LEU A 288 7.01 9.58 14.05
CA LEU A 288 7.60 10.28 15.19
C LEU A 288 7.87 9.28 16.31
N GLU A 289 8.78 9.63 17.22
CA GLU A 289 9.07 8.77 18.38
C GLU A 289 8.78 9.48 19.70
N ALA A 290 8.80 8.71 20.77
CA ALA A 290 8.89 9.21 22.13
C ALA A 290 9.82 8.27 22.91
N SER A 291 10.62 8.86 23.80
CA SER A 291 11.53 8.13 24.68
C SER A 291 11.20 8.43 26.14
N GLU A 292 11.54 7.49 27.03
CA GLU A 292 11.54 7.73 28.47
C GLU A 292 12.66 8.72 28.87
N GLN A 293 13.74 8.79 28.09
CA GLN A 293 14.82 9.74 28.26
C GLN A 293 14.44 11.05 27.54
N ALA A 294 14.26 12.12 28.29
CA ALA A 294 13.83 13.40 27.75
C ALA A 294 14.88 14.06 26.85
N GLU A 295 16.14 13.64 26.93
CA GLU A 295 17.26 14.09 26.10
C GLU A 295 17.32 13.44 24.72
N ASP A 296 16.63 12.32 24.50
CA ASP A 296 16.63 11.60 23.22
C ASP A 296 15.92 12.42 22.15
N LYS A 297 16.62 12.63 21.03
CA LYS A 297 16.19 13.56 19.99
C LYS A 297 16.74 13.19 18.62
N GLY A 298 16.26 13.92 17.62
CA GLY A 298 16.79 13.93 16.27
C GLY A 298 16.14 12.91 15.35
N VAL A 299 16.54 12.96 14.09
CA VAL A 299 16.02 12.09 13.03
C VAL A 299 16.63 10.71 13.12
N ARG A 300 15.82 9.71 12.80
CA ARG A 300 16.26 8.31 12.75
C ARG A 300 15.67 7.64 11.51
N VAL A 301 16.43 6.79 10.85
CA VAL A 301 16.05 6.11 9.62
C VAL A 301 16.25 4.62 9.78
N ARG A 302 15.16 3.87 9.65
CA ARG A 302 15.16 2.40 9.65
C ARG A 302 15.10 1.90 8.22
N TYR A 303 15.89 0.87 7.93
CA TYR A 303 15.83 0.11 6.69
C TYR A 303 15.97 -1.39 6.99
N MET A 304 15.86 -2.25 5.98
CA MET A 304 16.16 -3.67 6.13
C MET A 304 16.93 -4.16 4.91
N SER A 305 18.14 -4.68 5.13
CA SER A 305 18.92 -5.41 4.14
C SER A 305 18.28 -6.75 3.79
N LYS A 306 18.71 -7.33 2.66
CA LYS A 306 18.37 -8.70 2.27
C LYS A 306 18.71 -9.69 3.38
N GLU A 307 19.92 -9.54 3.92
CA GLU A 307 20.49 -10.40 4.96
C GLU A 307 19.63 -10.36 6.23
N TYR A 308 19.27 -9.15 6.68
CA TYR A 308 18.40 -8.96 7.84
C TYR A 308 17.00 -9.57 7.61
N VAL A 309 16.39 -9.34 6.44
CA VAL A 309 15.09 -9.95 6.11
C VAL A 309 15.17 -11.49 6.14
N HIS A 310 16.24 -12.07 5.60
CA HIS A 310 16.45 -13.53 5.61
C HIS A 310 16.60 -14.05 7.04
N ASP A 311 17.41 -13.40 7.86
CA ASP A 311 17.62 -13.80 9.25
C ASP A 311 16.33 -13.70 10.06
N MET A 312 15.53 -12.64 9.88
CA MET A 312 14.22 -12.52 10.51
C MET A 312 13.26 -13.62 10.08
N ASN A 313 13.12 -13.88 8.78
CA ASN A 313 12.25 -14.95 8.29
C ASN A 313 12.67 -16.34 8.81
N ASN A 314 13.99 -16.61 8.83
CA ASN A 314 14.52 -17.85 9.40
C ASN A 314 14.24 -17.94 10.90
N SER A 315 14.33 -16.82 11.64
CA SER A 315 14.04 -16.78 13.08
C SER A 315 12.59 -17.18 13.39
N TYR A 316 11.66 -16.87 12.50
CA TYR A 316 10.25 -17.23 12.62
C TYR A 316 9.97 -18.70 12.31
N ALA A 317 10.83 -19.34 11.53
CA ALA A 317 10.74 -20.76 11.19
C ALA A 317 11.38 -21.68 12.25
N VAL A 318 12.03 -21.14 13.28
CA VAL A 318 12.70 -21.94 14.32
C VAL A 318 11.68 -22.85 15.02
N GLY A 319 12.03 -24.14 15.11
CA GLY A 319 11.17 -25.15 15.74
C GLY A 319 10.04 -25.68 14.82
N THR A 320 10.05 -25.29 13.54
CA THR A 320 9.13 -25.80 12.53
C THR A 320 9.90 -26.48 11.40
N ASP A 321 9.20 -27.21 10.52
CA ASP A 321 9.80 -27.75 9.30
C ASP A 321 10.02 -26.62 8.29
N ALA A 322 11.28 -26.28 8.00
CA ALA A 322 11.63 -25.23 7.05
C ALA A 322 11.10 -25.50 5.62
N LEU A 323 10.86 -26.76 5.25
CA LEU A 323 10.27 -27.12 3.95
C LEU A 323 8.77 -26.84 3.89
N ALA A 324 8.09 -26.75 5.04
CA ALA A 324 6.66 -26.43 5.11
C ALA A 324 6.37 -24.93 4.87
N HIS A 325 7.41 -24.08 4.82
CA HIS A 325 7.28 -22.64 4.64
C HIS A 325 7.72 -22.18 3.25
N ALA A 326 7.32 -20.98 2.89
CA ALA A 326 7.70 -20.38 1.64
C ALA A 326 9.19 -19.98 1.64
N PRO A 327 9.86 -19.92 0.47
CA PRO A 327 11.27 -19.54 0.39
C PRO A 327 11.51 -18.07 0.76
N ASN A 328 12.72 -17.75 1.21
CA ASN A 328 13.22 -16.38 1.32
C ASN A 328 13.34 -15.74 -0.07
N TYR A 329 12.87 -14.49 -0.19
CA TYR A 329 13.05 -13.68 -1.38
C TYR A 329 14.44 -13.08 -1.46
N SER A 330 15.10 -13.17 -2.61
CA SER A 330 16.52 -12.79 -2.78
C SER A 330 16.73 -11.48 -3.56
N GLY A 331 15.68 -10.90 -4.14
CA GLY A 331 15.77 -9.73 -5.00
C GLY A 331 15.85 -8.37 -4.29
N TYR A 332 15.90 -8.33 -2.95
CA TYR A 332 16.07 -7.09 -2.20
C TYR A 332 17.40 -6.42 -2.54
N ASN A 333 17.35 -5.11 -2.81
CA ASN A 333 18.55 -4.31 -3.06
C ASN A 333 19.02 -3.62 -1.77
N THR A 334 19.90 -4.29 -1.01
CA THR A 334 20.49 -3.77 0.23
C THR A 334 21.15 -2.42 0.02
N ALA A 335 22.02 -2.30 -1.00
CA ALA A 335 22.79 -1.08 -1.25
C ALA A 335 21.90 0.15 -1.49
N ARG A 336 20.78 -0.02 -2.20
CA ARG A 336 19.82 1.07 -2.45
C ARG A 336 19.08 1.50 -1.20
N ARG A 337 18.64 0.55 -0.37
CA ARG A 337 17.95 0.84 0.89
C ARG A 337 18.86 1.55 1.88
N GLU A 338 20.10 1.06 2.00
CA GLU A 338 21.13 1.69 2.83
C GLU A 338 21.48 3.09 2.30
N SER A 339 21.74 3.23 1.00
CA SER A 339 22.04 4.53 0.37
C SER A 339 20.93 5.56 0.61
N LEU A 340 19.66 5.19 0.40
CA LEU A 340 18.53 6.07 0.68
C LEU A 340 18.47 6.46 2.17
N ALA A 341 18.66 5.50 3.07
CA ALA A 341 18.60 5.74 4.51
C ALA A 341 19.70 6.72 4.97
N THR A 342 20.93 6.51 4.51
CA THR A 342 22.07 7.39 4.80
C THR A 342 21.87 8.78 4.23
N LEU A 343 21.36 8.91 3.00
CA LEU A 343 21.13 10.22 2.38
C LEU A 343 20.03 11.02 3.08
N LEU A 344 18.98 10.37 3.57
CA LEU A 344 17.95 11.06 4.35
C LEU A 344 18.51 11.65 5.64
N GLU A 345 19.30 10.87 6.38
CA GLU A 345 19.95 11.35 7.61
C GLU A 345 20.92 12.50 7.31
N ASP A 346 21.81 12.34 6.32
CA ASP A 346 22.82 13.35 5.96
C ASP A 346 22.18 14.67 5.53
N ARG A 347 21.16 14.62 4.64
CA ARG A 347 20.54 15.84 4.12
C ARG A 347 19.73 16.58 5.17
N LEU A 348 18.96 15.86 5.98
CA LEU A 348 18.18 16.48 7.06
C LEU A 348 19.09 17.17 8.08
N THR A 349 20.17 16.49 8.51
CA THR A 349 21.10 17.04 9.51
C THR A 349 22.04 18.10 8.94
N THR A 350 22.32 18.07 7.63
CA THR A 350 23.06 19.16 6.96
C THR A 350 22.22 20.43 6.88
N LEU A 351 20.92 20.32 6.55
CA LEU A 351 20.02 21.48 6.50
C LEU A 351 19.75 22.05 7.90
N ASP A 352 19.63 21.18 8.90
CA ASP A 352 19.44 21.59 10.29
C ASP A 352 20.24 20.70 11.25
N PRO A 353 21.44 21.12 11.68
CA PRO A 353 22.29 20.34 12.57
C PRO A 353 21.64 19.93 13.91
N ARG A 354 20.55 20.60 14.30
CA ARG A 354 19.78 20.29 15.50
C ARG A 354 18.96 19.00 15.36
N LEU A 355 18.72 18.53 14.13
CA LEU A 355 18.08 17.26 13.83
C LEU A 355 19.01 16.06 14.04
N LYS A 356 20.30 16.27 14.32
CA LYS A 356 21.24 15.16 14.54
C LYS A 356 20.82 14.34 15.76
N SER A 357 20.66 13.03 15.56
CA SER A 357 20.34 12.11 16.64
C SER A 357 21.46 11.96 17.64
N ASN A 358 21.11 11.86 18.92
CA ASN A 358 22.03 11.44 19.99
C ASN A 358 22.03 9.91 20.19
N LEU A 359 21.19 9.19 19.43
CA LEU A 359 21.14 7.72 19.34
C LEU A 359 21.71 7.26 17.99
N GLU A 360 21.62 5.95 17.72
CA GLU A 360 21.89 5.42 16.39
C GLU A 360 20.87 5.97 15.38
N ALA A 361 21.38 6.67 14.36
CA ALA A 361 20.58 7.45 13.42
C ALA A 361 20.13 6.61 12.20
N VAL A 362 20.95 5.68 11.72
CA VAL A 362 20.62 4.78 10.61
C VAL A 362 20.88 3.36 11.06
N PHE A 363 19.85 2.52 11.06
CA PHE A 363 19.93 1.15 11.60
C PHE A 363 18.88 0.23 10.97
N GLU A 364 19.04 -1.07 11.20
CA GLU A 364 18.10 -2.09 10.75
C GLU A 364 17.11 -2.45 11.86
N ASP A 365 15.84 -2.63 11.49
CA ASP A 365 14.77 -2.99 12.43
C ASP A 365 13.68 -3.81 11.74
N ASP A 366 13.03 -4.70 12.48
CA ASP A 366 12.04 -5.62 11.92
C ASP A 366 10.65 -4.98 11.76
N LEU A 367 10.48 -4.24 10.67
CA LEU A 367 9.24 -3.55 10.36
C LEU A 367 8.49 -4.20 9.18
N VAL A 368 7.20 -4.50 9.41
CA VAL A 368 6.31 -5.10 8.40
C VAL A 368 6.32 -4.29 7.09
N VAL A 369 6.27 -2.96 7.19
CA VAL A 369 6.25 -2.05 6.03
C VAL A 369 7.58 -1.96 5.26
N LEU A 370 8.67 -2.52 5.81
CA LEU A 370 9.99 -2.59 5.14
C LEU A 370 10.30 -4.01 4.65
N ARG A 371 9.77 -5.01 5.35
CA ARG A 371 9.94 -6.42 5.01
C ARG A 371 9.01 -6.90 3.90
N LEU A 372 7.79 -6.36 3.82
CA LEU A 372 6.72 -6.91 2.97
C LEU A 372 6.54 -6.21 1.62
N ASN A 373 7.63 -5.69 1.07
CA ASN A 373 7.73 -5.15 -0.29
C ASN A 373 9.19 -5.18 -0.74
N ASN A 374 9.44 -5.15 -2.05
CA ASN A 374 10.74 -5.05 -2.69
C ASN A 374 11.02 -3.65 -3.29
N VAL A 375 10.17 -2.67 -3.01
CA VAL A 375 10.48 -1.27 -3.33
C VAL A 375 11.70 -0.83 -2.48
N THR A 376 12.47 0.15 -2.97
CA THR A 376 13.49 0.78 -2.12
C THR A 376 12.75 1.54 -1.01
N SER A 377 12.80 1.02 0.21
CA SER A 377 11.92 1.43 1.30
C SER A 377 12.67 1.77 2.58
N VAL A 378 12.22 2.82 3.26
CA VAL A 378 12.70 3.24 4.58
C VAL A 378 11.55 3.69 5.48
N GLN A 379 11.76 3.64 6.79
CA GLN A 379 10.96 4.39 7.75
C GLN A 379 11.80 5.56 8.28
N LEU A 380 11.27 6.77 8.20
CA LEU A 380 11.90 7.99 8.69
C LEU A 380 11.16 8.51 9.93
N THR A 381 11.81 8.44 11.08
CA THR A 381 11.43 9.16 12.28
C THR A 381 11.90 10.61 12.15
N CYS A 382 10.97 11.56 12.10
CA CYS A 382 11.28 12.98 11.91
C CYS A 382 11.75 13.69 13.20
N GLY A 383 11.58 13.06 14.36
CA GLY A 383 11.99 13.56 15.67
C GLY A 383 11.18 12.96 16.82
N PHE A 384 11.52 13.37 18.03
CA PHE A 384 10.91 12.85 19.26
C PHE A 384 9.88 13.83 19.84
N LEU A 385 8.63 13.39 20.01
CA LEU A 385 7.61 14.16 20.74
C LEU A 385 7.96 14.30 22.23
N SER A 386 8.80 13.44 22.81
CA SER A 386 9.29 13.63 24.19
C SER A 386 10.27 14.81 24.31
N HIS A 387 10.99 15.16 23.23
CA HIS A 387 12.01 16.20 23.24
C HIS A 387 11.46 17.58 22.85
N ALA A 388 11.77 18.61 23.66
CA ALA A 388 11.17 19.93 23.50
C ALA A 388 11.56 20.64 22.20
N GLU A 389 12.82 20.52 21.76
CA GLU A 389 13.30 21.15 20.53
C GLU A 389 12.73 20.47 19.28
N ASP A 390 12.57 19.14 19.32
CA ASP A 390 12.01 18.36 18.23
C ASP A 390 10.53 18.67 18.10
N ARG A 391 9.78 18.63 19.21
CA ARG A 391 8.38 19.08 19.24
C ARG A 391 8.19 20.47 18.63
N ALA A 392 9.00 21.44 19.04
CA ALA A 392 8.89 22.81 18.54
C ALA A 392 9.08 22.88 17.01
N ARG A 393 9.92 22.03 16.44
CA ARG A 393 10.09 21.92 14.98
C ARG A 393 8.89 21.21 14.34
N LEU A 394 8.51 20.06 14.88
CA LEU A 394 7.44 19.20 14.37
C LEU A 394 6.08 19.90 14.34
N THR A 395 5.81 20.83 15.26
CA THR A 395 4.55 21.59 15.33
C THR A 395 4.61 22.93 14.58
N SER A 396 5.75 23.29 14.00
CA SER A 396 5.92 24.57 13.30
C SER A 396 5.85 24.39 11.78
N GLN A 397 5.20 25.34 11.10
CA GLN A 397 5.13 25.36 9.64
C GLN A 397 6.52 25.40 8.99
N GLU A 398 7.44 26.17 9.57
CA GLU A 398 8.83 26.28 9.10
C GLU A 398 9.60 24.95 9.29
N GLY A 399 9.46 24.32 10.45
CA GLY A 399 10.12 23.06 10.76
C GLY A 399 9.66 21.90 9.88
N GLN A 400 8.34 21.79 9.66
CA GLN A 400 7.80 20.78 8.76
C GLN A 400 8.21 21.02 7.29
N ALA A 401 8.28 22.30 6.85
CA ALA A 401 8.78 22.64 5.52
C ALA A 401 10.27 22.31 5.35
N LEU A 402 11.08 22.49 6.41
CA LEU A 402 12.49 22.09 6.41
C LEU A 402 12.65 20.58 6.27
N ILE A 403 11.84 19.78 6.99
CA ILE A 403 11.82 18.32 6.86
C ILE A 403 11.46 17.91 5.42
N ALA A 404 10.41 18.50 4.86
CA ALA A 404 9.99 18.24 3.48
C ALA A 404 11.11 18.54 2.47
N ARG A 405 11.78 19.68 2.63
CA ARG A 405 12.93 20.06 1.81
C ARG A 405 14.11 19.09 1.96
N GLY A 406 14.42 18.64 3.18
CA GLY A 406 15.50 17.68 3.42
C GLY A 406 15.25 16.33 2.76
N ILE A 407 14.01 15.83 2.82
CA ILE A 407 13.59 14.62 2.11
C ILE A 407 13.73 14.81 0.59
N ALA A 408 13.31 15.96 0.06
CA ALA A 408 13.43 16.26 -1.36
C ALA A 408 14.90 16.34 -1.84
N GLU A 409 15.78 17.01 -1.09
CA GLU A 409 17.21 17.05 -1.39
C GLU A 409 17.86 15.66 -1.31
N ALA A 410 17.44 14.82 -0.35
CA ALA A 410 17.93 13.44 -0.23
C ALA A 410 17.53 12.58 -1.43
N LEU A 411 16.26 12.68 -1.86
CA LEU A 411 15.77 11.95 -3.03
C LEU A 411 16.44 12.42 -4.32
N LEU A 412 16.66 13.73 -4.48
CA LEU A 412 17.40 14.26 -5.62
C LEU A 412 18.82 13.69 -5.67
N GLN A 413 19.51 13.67 -4.53
CA GLN A 413 20.84 13.07 -4.46
C GLN A 413 20.81 11.56 -4.70
N TYR A 414 19.79 10.86 -4.19
CA TYR A 414 19.62 9.42 -4.35
C TYR A 414 19.51 9.01 -5.82
N PHE A 415 18.63 9.67 -6.58
CA PHE A 415 18.43 9.38 -8.01
C PHE A 415 19.56 9.88 -8.90
N THR A 416 20.40 10.82 -8.45
CA THR A 416 21.56 11.30 -9.21
C THR A 416 22.84 10.53 -8.90
N ALA A 417 22.98 9.98 -7.68
CA ALA A 417 24.16 9.22 -7.26
C ALA A 417 24.11 7.73 -7.63
N ASN A 418 22.91 7.19 -7.86
CA ASN A 418 22.68 5.81 -8.31
C ASN A 418 22.05 5.81 -9.73
N PRO A 419 22.83 6.14 -10.78
CA PRO A 419 22.32 6.29 -12.15
C PRO A 419 22.08 4.98 -12.91
#